data_AF-M0HU60-F1
#
_entry.id   AF-M0HU60-F1
#
_cell.length_a   1.000
_cell.length_b   1.000
_cell.length_c   1.000
_cell.angle_alpha   90.00
_cell.angle_beta   90.00
_cell.angle_gamma   90.00
#
_symmetry.space_group_name_H-M   'P 1'
#
loop_
_entity.id
_entity.type
_entity.pdbx_description
1 polymer ?
#
loop_
_entity_poly.entity_id
_entity_poly.type
_entity_poly.pdbx_seq_one_letter_code
_entity_poly.pdbx_strand_id
1 'polypeptide(L)'
;MKTQQQTCRHCGNIPQNHDDSACEYEADPQDRLNHGGFYRRFKQACRKADIPENKTRPYNLRHTRLTEVAKFMGYEQLNKFAGWKPGSDRAKVYVHLNNDDVNQAIRDKYGLESSDEEEKSVRCSYCGTENQSDHSECRTCGRILSLEQQTKKEEKQQVIERLAELDEKGILDKIQKLDLD
;
A
#
# COMPACT_ATOMS: atom_id res chain seq x y z
N MET A 1 15.65 37.50 -22.30
CA MET A 1 14.27 36.96 -22.23
C MET A 1 13.44 37.70 -23.26
N LYS A 2 12.49 37.04 -23.96
CA LYS A 2 11.60 37.73 -24.90
C LYS A 2 10.48 38.43 -24.11
N THR A 3 10.74 39.64 -23.62
CA THR A 3 9.82 40.48 -22.85
C THR A 3 8.57 40.88 -23.65
N GLN A 4 8.61 40.81 -24.98
CA GLN A 4 7.48 41.17 -25.86
C GLN A 4 6.21 40.33 -25.68
N GLN A 5 6.25 39.21 -24.97
CA GLN A 5 5.10 38.36 -24.70
C GLN A 5 4.58 38.48 -23.26
N GLN A 6 5.34 39.13 -22.37
CA GLN A 6 5.00 39.19 -20.95
C GLN A 6 3.95 40.25 -20.69
N THR A 7 2.88 39.87 -19.99
CA THR A 7 1.87 40.81 -19.50
C THR A 7 2.48 41.83 -18.54
N CYS A 8 1.99 43.07 -18.55
CA CYS A 8 2.34 44.08 -17.57
C CYS A 8 1.81 43.71 -16.18
N ARG A 9 2.61 43.90 -15.13
CA ARG A 9 2.23 43.67 -13.73
C ARG A 9 1.06 44.54 -13.27
N HIS A 10 0.90 45.73 -13.86
CA HIS A 10 -0.07 46.72 -13.41
C HIS A 10 -1.42 46.58 -14.12
N CYS A 11 -1.43 46.33 -15.44
CA CYS A 11 -2.66 46.31 -16.23
C CYS A 11 -2.96 44.96 -16.90
N GLY A 12 -2.05 43.97 -16.83
CA GLY A 12 -2.23 42.64 -17.43
C GLY A 12 -2.13 42.59 -18.95
N ASN A 13 -1.93 43.74 -19.63
CA ASN A 13 -1.80 43.80 -21.08
C ASN A 13 -0.36 43.48 -21.52
N ILE A 14 -0.23 42.81 -22.66
CA ILE A 14 1.06 42.63 -23.33
C ILE A 14 1.53 43.96 -23.97
N PRO A 15 2.84 44.15 -24.23
CA PRO A 15 3.37 45.40 -24.78
C PRO A 15 2.65 45.92 -26.03
N GLN A 16 2.11 45.02 -26.87
CA GLN A 16 1.39 45.40 -28.09
C GLN A 16 0.04 46.08 -27.83
N ASN A 17 -0.60 45.77 -26.69
CA ASN A 17 -1.90 46.31 -26.29
C ASN A 17 -1.80 47.16 -25.02
N HIS A 18 -0.58 47.62 -24.71
CA HIS A 18 -0.30 48.40 -23.51
C HIS A 18 -0.51 49.88 -23.81
N ASP A 19 -1.20 50.58 -22.90
CA ASP A 19 -1.36 52.02 -22.97
C ASP A 19 -0.32 52.70 -22.09
N ASP A 20 0.79 53.11 -22.71
CA ASP A 20 1.91 53.78 -22.05
C ASP A 20 1.55 55.17 -21.49
N SER A 21 0.38 55.72 -21.85
CA SER A 21 -0.10 57.00 -21.33
C SER A 21 -0.80 56.88 -19.96
N ALA A 22 -1.38 55.71 -19.68
CA ALA A 22 -2.13 55.44 -18.45
C ALA A 22 -1.41 54.46 -17.50
N CYS A 23 -0.41 53.74 -17.99
CA CYS A 23 0.30 52.71 -17.26
C CYS A 23 1.77 52.68 -17.69
N GLU A 24 2.70 52.54 -16.74
CA GLU A 24 4.12 52.28 -17.07
C GLU A 24 4.30 50.77 -17.23
N TYR A 25 4.93 50.33 -18.33
CA TYR A 25 5.06 48.90 -18.59
C TYR A 25 6.12 48.26 -17.68
N GLU A 26 5.68 47.38 -16.79
CA GLU A 26 6.57 46.51 -16.00
C GLU A 26 6.27 45.05 -16.32
N ALA A 27 7.20 44.35 -16.96
CA ALA A 27 7.01 42.95 -17.36
C ALA A 27 6.80 42.04 -16.15
N ASP A 28 5.74 41.23 -16.17
CA ASP A 28 5.52 40.23 -15.14
C ASP A 28 6.35 38.96 -15.41
N PRO A 29 7.37 38.64 -14.60
CA PRO A 29 8.11 37.38 -14.71
C PRO A 29 7.25 36.16 -14.38
N GLN A 30 6.07 36.33 -13.78
CA GLN A 30 5.10 35.28 -13.46
C GLN A 30 4.09 35.02 -14.59
N ASP A 31 4.31 35.62 -15.76
CA ASP A 31 3.43 35.46 -16.92
C ASP A 31 3.12 33.99 -17.25
N ARG A 32 1.91 33.77 -17.75
CA ARG A 32 1.27 32.46 -17.89
C ARG A 32 2.10 31.54 -18.78
N LEU A 33 2.65 30.49 -18.17
CA LEU A 33 3.23 29.40 -18.94
C LEU A 33 2.13 28.62 -19.66
N ASN A 34 2.11 28.69 -20.98
CA ASN A 34 1.20 27.86 -21.78
C ASN A 34 1.54 26.36 -21.61
N HIS A 35 0.51 25.51 -21.70
CA HIS A 35 0.67 24.07 -21.45
C HIS A 35 1.70 23.43 -22.40
N GLY A 36 1.73 23.82 -23.68
CA GLY A 36 2.70 23.30 -24.64
C GLY A 36 4.15 23.69 -24.33
N GLY A 37 4.37 24.90 -23.83
CA GLY A 37 5.67 25.39 -23.37
C GLY A 37 6.15 24.65 -22.13
N PHE A 38 5.27 24.49 -21.14
CA PHE A 38 5.51 23.63 -19.99
C PHE A 38 5.92 22.21 -20.43
N TYR A 39 5.12 21.58 -21.30
CA TYR A 39 5.34 20.20 -21.72
C TYR A 39 6.68 20.01 -22.44
N ARG A 40 7.06 20.96 -23.33
CA ARG A 40 8.37 20.93 -24.00
C ARG A 40 9.53 21.04 -23.01
N ARG A 41 9.46 21.98 -22.06
CA ARG A 41 10.48 22.15 -21.02
C ARG A 41 10.57 20.93 -20.12
N PHE A 42 9.44 20.35 -19.75
CA PHE A 42 9.37 19.12 -18.97
C PHE A 42 10.04 17.94 -19.70
N LYS A 43 9.69 17.69 -20.97
CA LYS A 43 10.35 16.64 -21.76
C LYS A 43 11.86 16.87 -21.91
N GLN A 44 12.29 18.12 -22.08
CA GLN A 44 13.71 18.46 -22.13
C GLN A 44 14.41 18.12 -20.80
N ALA A 45 13.78 18.42 -19.66
CA ALA A 45 14.32 18.05 -18.35
C ALA A 45 14.39 16.53 -18.18
N CYS A 46 13.36 15.78 -18.59
CA CYS A 46 13.38 14.32 -18.57
C CYS A 46 14.53 13.73 -19.39
N ARG A 47 14.79 14.26 -20.60
CA ARG A 47 15.92 13.81 -21.43
C ARG A 47 17.28 14.10 -20.78
N LYS A 48 17.43 15.26 -20.14
CA LYS A 48 18.67 15.61 -19.43
C LYS A 48 18.93 14.73 -18.20
N ALA A 49 17.87 14.14 -17.64
CA ALA A 49 17.91 13.25 -16.50
C ALA A 49 17.83 11.77 -16.91
N ASP A 50 18.00 11.45 -18.20
CA ASP A 50 17.94 10.10 -18.76
C ASP A 50 16.69 9.30 -18.40
N ILE A 51 15.55 9.99 -18.25
CA ILE A 51 14.27 9.35 -17.96
C ILE A 51 13.74 8.65 -19.22
N PRO A 52 13.35 7.37 -19.14
CA PRO A 52 12.79 6.63 -20.28
C PRO A 52 11.60 7.33 -20.94
N GLU A 53 11.49 7.27 -22.27
CA GLU A 53 10.46 8.01 -23.03
C GLU A 53 9.03 7.69 -22.54
N ASN A 54 8.76 6.43 -22.19
CA ASN A 54 7.47 6.00 -21.63
C ASN A 54 7.13 6.64 -20.27
N LYS A 55 8.13 7.20 -19.57
CA LYS A 55 7.98 7.88 -18.28
C LYS A 55 8.00 9.41 -18.37
N THR A 56 8.07 10.00 -19.57
CA THR A 56 8.14 11.46 -19.78
C THR A 56 6.79 12.19 -19.81
N ARG A 57 5.73 11.60 -19.25
CA ARG A 57 4.41 12.26 -19.12
C ARG A 57 4.35 12.96 -17.77
N PRO A 58 3.91 14.24 -17.69
CA PRO A 58 3.75 14.95 -16.41
C PRO A 58 2.86 14.23 -15.42
N TYR A 59 1.87 13.46 -15.91
CA TYR A 59 1.04 12.58 -15.09
C TYR A 59 1.84 11.63 -14.19
N ASN A 60 3.02 11.19 -14.63
CA ASN A 60 3.85 10.28 -13.84
C ASN A 60 4.36 10.93 -12.56
N LEU A 61 4.64 12.25 -12.55
CA LEU A 61 4.99 12.96 -11.31
C LEU A 61 3.86 12.85 -10.29
N ARG A 62 2.62 13.06 -10.75
CA ARG A 62 1.44 12.95 -9.91
C ARG A 62 1.24 11.51 -9.43
N HIS A 63 1.39 10.53 -10.32
CA HIS A 63 1.28 9.12 -9.95
C HIS A 63 2.32 8.74 -8.90
N THR A 64 3.60 9.05 -9.13
CA THR A 64 4.68 8.76 -8.19
C THR A 64 4.40 9.38 -6.83
N ARG A 65 4.00 10.66 -6.80
CA ARG A 65 3.69 11.34 -5.54
C ARG A 65 2.50 10.70 -4.80
N LEU A 66 1.44 10.34 -5.52
CA LEU A 66 0.28 9.66 -4.93
C LEU A 66 0.65 8.29 -4.36
N THR A 67 1.49 7.53 -5.05
CA THR A 67 1.99 6.23 -4.57
C THR A 67 2.86 6.39 -3.32
N GLU A 68 3.72 7.40 -3.25
CA GLU A 68 4.54 7.67 -2.06
C GLU A 68 3.68 7.98 -0.83
N VAL A 69 2.72 8.89 -0.96
CA VAL A 69 1.92 9.35 0.18
C VAL A 69 0.87 8.33 0.61
N ALA A 70 0.39 7.48 -0.31
CA ALA A 70 -0.58 6.44 0.02
C ALA A 70 -0.05 5.37 0.98
N LYS A 71 1.28 5.25 1.13
CA LYS A 71 1.91 4.37 2.13
C LYS A 71 1.57 4.76 3.57
N PHE A 72 1.30 6.03 3.83
CA PHE A 72 1.05 6.53 5.19
C PHE A 72 -0.24 7.34 5.31
N MET A 73 -0.89 7.70 4.21
CA MET A 73 -2.18 8.39 4.22
C MET A 73 -3.34 7.39 4.13
N GLY A 74 -4.35 7.59 4.99
CA GLY A 74 -5.63 6.90 4.86
C GLY A 74 -6.45 7.41 3.67
N TYR A 75 -7.52 6.69 3.34
CA TYR A 75 -8.37 6.97 2.17
C TYR A 75 -8.90 8.41 2.10
N GLU A 76 -9.40 8.96 3.20
CA GLU A 76 -9.96 10.31 3.23
C GLU A 76 -8.87 11.39 3.10
N GLN A 77 -7.74 11.19 3.78
CA GLN A 77 -6.58 12.08 3.71
C GLN A 77 -6.02 12.12 2.29
N LEU A 78 -5.91 10.95 1.63
CA LEU A 78 -5.44 10.86 0.26
C LEU A 78 -6.38 11.55 -0.72
N ASN A 79 -7.70 11.40 -0.56
CA ASN A 79 -8.68 12.11 -1.37
C ASN A 79 -8.53 13.63 -1.25
N LYS A 80 -8.37 14.14 -0.02
CA LYS A 80 -8.14 15.57 0.23
C LYS A 80 -6.81 16.05 -0.36
N PHE A 81 -5.72 15.31 -0.15
CA PHE A 81 -4.40 15.63 -0.70
C PHE A 81 -4.40 15.65 -2.23
N ALA A 82 -5.07 14.69 -2.85
CA ALA A 82 -5.17 14.60 -4.30
C ALA A 82 -6.12 15.62 -4.92
N GLY A 83 -6.96 16.30 -4.12
CA GLY A 83 -8.05 17.15 -4.62
C GLY A 83 -9.16 16.34 -5.30
N TRP A 84 -9.38 15.10 -4.87
CA TRP A 84 -10.50 14.28 -5.33
C TRP A 84 -11.74 14.55 -4.48
N LYS A 85 -12.92 14.29 -5.06
CA LYS A 85 -14.16 14.34 -4.28
C LYS A 85 -14.05 13.38 -3.09
N PRO A 86 -14.56 13.76 -1.89
CA PRO A 86 -14.69 12.82 -0.78
C PRO A 86 -15.41 11.56 -1.25
N GLY A 87 -14.86 10.39 -0.90
CA GLY A 87 -15.41 9.11 -1.37
C GLY A 87 -15.02 8.69 -2.79
N SER A 88 -14.08 9.36 -3.46
CA SER A 88 -13.68 8.96 -4.82
C SER A 88 -13.01 7.59 -4.90
N ASP A 89 -13.50 6.72 -5.78
CA ASP A 89 -12.89 5.42 -6.09
C ASP A 89 -11.44 5.50 -6.58
N ARG A 90 -10.96 6.69 -6.97
CA ARG A 90 -9.56 6.90 -7.38
C ARG A 90 -8.56 6.57 -6.28
N ALA A 91 -8.92 6.80 -5.01
CA ALA A 91 -8.05 6.47 -3.87
C ALA A 91 -7.91 4.96 -3.65
N LYS A 92 -8.89 4.15 -4.07
CA LYS A 92 -8.82 2.68 -3.96
C LYS A 92 -7.62 2.10 -4.72
N VAL A 93 -7.19 2.77 -5.80
CA VAL A 93 -6.04 2.36 -6.63
C VAL A 93 -4.68 2.61 -5.94
N TYR A 94 -4.65 3.21 -4.76
CA TYR A 94 -3.41 3.52 -4.05
C TYR A 94 -3.39 3.02 -2.61
N VAL A 95 -4.56 2.99 -1.95
CA VAL A 95 -4.68 2.65 -0.52
C VAL A 95 -4.54 1.15 -0.23
N HIS A 96 -4.60 0.28 -1.24
CA HIS A 96 -4.33 -1.14 -1.04
C HIS A 96 -2.90 -1.43 -0.55
N LEU A 97 -1.96 -0.49 -0.76
CA LEU A 97 -0.60 -0.57 -0.20
C LEU A 97 -0.54 -0.30 1.31
N ASN A 98 -1.59 0.26 1.90
CA ASN A 98 -1.69 0.58 3.33
C ASN A 98 -2.47 -0.50 4.10
N ASN A 99 -3.11 -1.45 3.41
CA ASN A 99 -3.86 -2.50 4.09
C ASN A 99 -2.92 -3.43 4.86
N ASP A 100 -1.73 -3.75 4.34
CA ASP A 100 -0.79 -4.62 5.03
C ASP A 100 -0.21 -3.94 6.27
N ASP A 101 0.14 -2.65 6.19
CA ASP A 101 0.65 -1.87 7.32
C ASP A 101 -0.44 -1.62 8.40
N VAL A 102 -1.69 -1.35 7.99
CA VAL A 102 -2.83 -1.23 8.91
C VAL A 102 -3.15 -2.59 9.55
N ASN A 103 -3.12 -3.67 8.77
CA ASN A 103 -3.32 -5.02 9.29
C ASN A 103 -2.21 -5.40 10.27
N GLN A 104 -0.96 -5.03 10.01
CA GLN A 104 0.15 -5.25 10.95
C GLN A 104 -0.04 -4.43 12.24
N ALA A 105 -0.40 -3.15 12.15
CA ALA A 105 -0.65 -2.32 13.32
C ALA A 105 -1.86 -2.82 14.16
N ILE A 106 -2.90 -3.35 13.50
CA ILE A 106 -4.03 -4.01 14.17
C ILE A 106 -3.55 -5.29 14.85
N ARG A 107 -2.80 -6.13 14.14
CA ARG A 107 -2.22 -7.38 14.66
C ARG A 107 -1.37 -7.14 15.90
N ASP A 108 -0.45 -6.18 15.86
CA ASP A 108 0.40 -5.80 16.98
C ASP A 108 -0.43 -5.29 18.17
N LYS A 109 -1.45 -4.46 17.92
CA LYS A 109 -2.35 -3.93 18.97
C LYS A 109 -3.15 -5.01 19.68
N TYR A 110 -3.56 -6.06 18.95
CA TYR A 110 -4.33 -7.18 19.50
C TYR A 110 -3.46 -8.38 19.88
N GLY A 111 -2.12 -8.26 19.81
CA GLY A 111 -1.19 -9.36 20.10
C GLY A 111 -1.34 -10.56 19.16
N LEU A 112 -1.86 -10.34 17.96
CA LEU A 112 -1.95 -11.35 16.92
C LEU A 112 -0.59 -11.37 16.21
N GLU A 113 0.28 -12.30 16.55
CA GLU A 113 1.51 -12.50 15.80
C GLU A 113 1.15 -12.72 14.32
N SER A 114 1.76 -11.94 13.41
CA SER A 114 1.83 -12.39 12.03
C SER A 114 2.61 -13.69 12.07
N SER A 115 1.94 -14.82 11.81
CA SER A 115 2.63 -16.00 11.31
C SER A 115 3.14 -15.61 9.92
N ASP A 116 4.23 -14.85 9.87
CA ASP A 116 5.20 -14.96 8.80
C ASP A 116 5.83 -16.35 8.95
N GLU A 117 5.00 -17.38 8.76
CA GLU A 117 5.46 -18.66 8.25
C GLU A 117 5.90 -18.33 6.82
N GLU A 118 7.11 -17.77 6.70
CA GLU A 118 8.00 -18.23 5.64
C GLU A 118 7.82 -19.75 5.63
N GLU A 119 7.22 -20.29 4.57
CA GLU A 119 7.01 -21.72 4.39
C GLU A 119 8.38 -22.41 4.48
N LYS A 120 8.82 -22.73 5.70
CA LYS A 120 10.13 -23.32 5.96
C LYS A 120 10.03 -24.74 5.47
N SER A 121 10.67 -25.03 4.35
CA SER A 121 10.72 -26.38 3.82
C SER A 121 11.49 -27.30 4.79
N VAL A 122 10.84 -28.39 5.19
CA VAL A 122 11.41 -29.43 6.05
C VAL A 122 11.90 -30.57 5.17
N ARG A 123 13.22 -30.83 5.23
CA ARG A 123 13.84 -31.93 4.50
C ARG A 123 13.68 -33.25 5.25
N CYS A 124 13.17 -34.28 4.57
CA CYS A 124 13.05 -35.61 5.15
C CYS A 124 14.43 -36.23 5.43
N SER A 125 14.69 -36.59 6.69
CA SER A 125 15.95 -37.22 7.11
C SER A 125 16.19 -38.62 6.52
N TYR A 126 15.16 -39.24 5.93
CA TYR A 126 15.24 -40.60 5.40
C TYR A 126 15.41 -40.64 3.88
N CYS A 127 14.54 -39.99 3.11
CA CYS A 127 14.59 -39.99 1.64
C CYS A 127 15.12 -38.69 1.03
N GLY A 128 15.34 -37.64 1.85
CA GLY A 128 15.90 -36.37 1.41
C GLY A 128 14.93 -35.43 0.70
N THR A 129 13.67 -35.81 0.50
CA THR A 129 12.63 -34.97 -0.11
C THR A 129 12.36 -33.71 0.73
N GLU A 130 12.28 -32.54 0.09
CA GLU A 130 11.75 -31.32 0.71
C GLU A 130 10.22 -31.40 0.83
N ASN A 131 9.70 -31.11 2.02
CA ASN A 131 8.26 -31.05 2.31
C ASN A 131 7.96 -29.66 2.87
N GLN A 132 6.73 -29.18 2.74
CA GLN A 132 6.30 -27.97 3.45
C GLN A 132 6.27 -28.24 4.98
N SER A 133 6.47 -27.19 5.79
CA SER A 133 6.48 -27.24 7.26
C SER A 133 5.23 -27.87 7.88
N ASP A 134 4.11 -27.76 7.17
CA ASP A 134 2.78 -28.15 7.65
C ASP A 134 2.52 -29.65 7.49
N HIS A 135 3.36 -30.35 6.70
CA HIS A 135 3.26 -31.80 6.55
C HIS A 135 3.88 -32.48 7.77
N SER A 136 3.09 -33.31 8.46
CA SER A 136 3.58 -34.17 9.56
C SER A 136 4.35 -35.40 9.06
N GLU A 137 4.09 -35.81 7.81
CA GLU A 137 4.68 -36.98 7.17
C GLU A 137 5.24 -36.61 5.80
N CYS A 138 6.30 -37.32 5.40
CA CYS A 138 6.92 -37.09 4.11
C CYS A 138 6.01 -37.54 2.97
N ARG A 139 5.75 -36.65 2.02
CA ARG A 139 4.93 -36.91 0.83
C ARG A 139 5.41 -38.04 -0.06
N THR A 140 6.69 -38.42 0.03
CA THR A 140 7.29 -39.46 -0.81
C THR A 140 7.39 -40.82 -0.10
N CYS A 141 7.85 -40.85 1.15
CA CYS A 141 8.14 -42.10 1.84
C CYS A 141 7.16 -42.42 2.99
N GLY A 142 6.22 -41.51 3.30
CA GLY A 142 5.21 -41.69 4.35
C GLY A 142 5.77 -41.67 5.77
N ARG A 143 7.05 -41.30 5.97
CA ARG A 143 7.68 -41.26 7.28
C ARG A 143 7.54 -39.89 7.93
N ILE A 144 7.38 -39.91 9.25
CA ILE A 144 7.18 -38.73 10.08
C ILE A 144 8.38 -37.79 9.97
N LEU A 145 8.11 -36.50 9.80
CA LEU A 145 9.12 -35.47 9.57
C LEU A 145 9.68 -34.88 10.88
N SER A 146 8.88 -34.89 11.96
CA SER A 146 9.32 -34.48 13.29
C SER A 146 8.55 -35.22 14.40
N LEU A 147 9.28 -35.77 15.36
CA LEU A 147 8.71 -36.45 16.53
C LEU A 147 7.93 -35.48 17.43
N GLU A 148 8.37 -34.22 17.55
CA GLU A 148 7.68 -33.19 18.35
C GLU A 148 6.33 -32.80 17.75
N GLN A 149 6.21 -32.81 16.42
CA GLN A 149 4.92 -32.53 15.76
C GLN A 149 3.93 -33.67 15.98
N GLN A 150 4.42 -34.91 16.07
CA GLN A 150 3.60 -36.09 16.34
C GLN A 150 3.06 -36.08 17.77
N THR A 151 3.91 -35.85 18.77
CA THR A 151 3.47 -35.81 20.18
C THR A 151 2.43 -34.72 20.41
N LYS A 152 2.65 -33.52 19.85
CA LYS A 152 1.67 -32.43 19.90
C LYS A 152 0.34 -32.80 19.24
N LYS A 153 0.35 -33.59 18.16
CA LYS A 153 -0.88 -34.04 17.48
C LYS A 153 -1.64 -35.07 18.32
N GLU A 154 -0.93 -36.00 18.94
CA GLU A 154 -1.50 -37.00 19.86
C GLU A 154 -2.11 -36.34 21.11
N GLU A 155 -1.40 -35.37 21.70
CA GLU A 155 -1.91 -34.57 22.83
C GLU A 155 -3.17 -33.78 22.44
N LYS A 156 -3.16 -33.11 21.28
CA LYS A 156 -4.34 -32.39 20.77
C LYS A 156 -5.52 -33.34 20.55
N GLN A 157 -5.28 -34.52 19.99
CA GLN A 157 -6.31 -35.52 19.75
C GLN A 157 -6.94 -36.00 21.07
N GLN A 158 -6.11 -36.28 22.09
CA GLN A 158 -6.58 -36.66 23.42
C GLN A 158 -7.39 -35.55 24.11
N VAL A 159 -7.00 -34.28 23.91
CA VAL A 159 -7.75 -33.13 24.43
C VAL A 159 -9.11 -33.02 23.72
N ILE A 160 -9.16 -33.19 22.40
CA ILE A 160 -10.41 -33.17 21.63
C ILE A 160 -11.35 -34.29 22.07
N GLU A 161 -10.83 -35.51 22.27
CA GLU A 161 -11.61 -36.66 22.75
C GLU A 161 -12.17 -36.41 24.16
N ARG A 162 -11.34 -35.90 25.09
CA ARG A 162 -11.82 -35.51 26.43
C ARG A 162 -12.87 -34.41 26.39
N LEU A 163 -12.72 -33.43 25.51
CA LEU A 163 -13.70 -32.36 25.36
C LEU A 163 -15.03 -32.90 24.83
N ALA A 164 -15.00 -33.81 23.85
CA ALA A 164 -16.21 -34.47 23.35
C ALA A 164 -16.93 -35.28 24.44
N GLU A 165 -16.18 -36.02 25.28
CA GLU A 165 -16.77 -36.73 26.41
C GLU A 165 -17.42 -35.80 27.46
N LEU A 166 -16.84 -34.64 27.70
CA LEU A 166 -17.37 -33.64 28.64
C LEU A 166 -18.63 -32.95 28.09
N ASP A 167 -18.69 -32.78 26.77
CA ASP A 167 -19.86 -32.27 26.05
C ASP A 167 -21.02 -33.28 26.12
N GLU A 168 -20.77 -34.55 25.82
CA GLU A 168 -21.77 -35.62 25.94
C GLU A 168 -22.32 -35.77 27.37
N LYS A 169 -21.50 -35.49 28.39
CA LYS A 169 -21.91 -35.48 29.81
C LYS A 169 -22.68 -34.21 30.20
N GLY A 170 -22.91 -33.28 29.28
CA GLY A 170 -23.63 -32.02 29.48
C GLY A 170 -22.96 -31.10 30.49
N ILE A 171 -21.64 -31.22 30.65
CA ILE A 171 -20.85 -30.45 31.61
C ILE A 171 -20.53 -29.06 31.02
N LEU A 172 -20.29 -28.98 29.71
CA LEU A 172 -20.01 -27.71 29.02
C LEU A 172 -21.21 -26.74 29.13
N ASP A 173 -22.44 -27.23 28.96
CA ASP A 173 -23.67 -26.45 29.15
C ASP A 173 -23.86 -25.91 30.58
N LYS A 174 -23.33 -26.62 31.58
CA LYS A 174 -23.41 -26.21 32.99
C LYS A 174 -22.37 -25.13 33.30
N ILE A 175 -21.16 -25.24 32.73
CA ILE A 175 -20.11 -24.23 32.86
C ILE A 175 -20.59 -22.92 32.21
N GLN A 176 -21.17 -23.00 31.02
CA GLN A 176 -21.67 -21.82 30.30
C GLN A 176 -22.80 -21.07 31.03
N LYS A 177 -23.56 -21.76 31.89
CA LYS A 177 -24.57 -21.15 32.76
C LYS A 177 -24.00 -20.52 34.02
N LEU A 178 -22.83 -20.95 34.48
CA LEU A 178 -22.14 -20.40 35.66
C LEU A 178 -21.31 -19.16 35.33
N ASP A 179 -20.85 -19.00 34.08
CA ASP A 179 -20.12 -17.82 33.60
C ASP A 179 -21.04 -16.62 33.27
N LEU A 180 -22.36 -16.75 33.45
CA LEU A 180 -23.36 -15.70 33.20
C LEU A 180 -23.98 -15.10 34.50
N ASP A 181 -23.47 -15.49 35.67
CA ASP A 181 -23.78 -14.89 36.99
C ASP A 181 -22.56 -14.12 37.54
#